data_AF-A0K245-F1
#
_entry.id   AF-A0K245-F1
#
_cell.length_a   1.000
_cell.length_b   1.000
_cell.length_c   1.000
_cell.angle_alpha   90.00
_cell.angle_beta   90.00
_cell.angle_gamma   90.00
#
_symmetry.space_group_name_H-M   'P 1'
#
loop_
_entity.id
_entity.type
_entity.pdbx_description
1 polymer ?
#
loop_
_entity_poly.entity_id
_entity_poly.type
_entity_poly.pdbx_seq_one_letter_code
_entity_poly.pdbx_strand_id
1 'polypeptide(L)'
;MNPQLFLAFLVVAGVLACTPGVDWAYSIAAGLKQRSFVPAVAGLCGGYVLHTVLMVAGLAALLAGLPGVLGWLTVAGSAYLLWLGFGTIRSWRGATFSTSEAPQAESNQFRTFLQGVGTSGINPKGLLFFVALVPQFVSPEASLPVPVQSALLGLTFVLLVAVVYTCVALLSRKLLHSRPGAARRVTLASGIIMVALGSVLLSEQLIPLAAGITWQ
;
A
#
# COMPACT_ATOMS: atom_id res chain seq x y z
N MET A 1 6.11 21.75 0.45
CA MET A 1 6.25 20.53 -0.36
C MET A 1 5.93 20.88 -1.80
N ASN A 2 6.58 20.24 -2.77
CA ASN A 2 6.27 20.43 -4.18
C ASN A 2 4.87 19.85 -4.50
N PRO A 3 3.93 20.65 -5.04
CA PRO A 3 2.55 20.20 -5.25
C PRO A 3 2.43 19.13 -6.34
N GLN A 4 3.29 19.14 -7.36
CA GLN A 4 3.31 18.13 -8.41
C GLN A 4 3.73 16.76 -7.85
N LEU A 5 4.77 16.72 -7.01
CA LEU A 5 5.19 15.48 -6.33
C LEU A 5 4.08 14.96 -5.41
N PHE A 6 3.39 15.85 -4.70
CA PHE A 6 2.27 15.43 -3.85
C PHE A 6 1.10 14.85 -4.64
N LEU A 7 0.74 15.45 -5.78
CA LEU A 7 -0.30 14.93 -6.66
C LEU A 7 0.09 13.58 -7.27
N ALA A 8 1.33 13.44 -7.73
CA ALA A 8 1.86 12.16 -8.22
C ALA A 8 1.80 11.09 -7.12
N PHE A 9 2.21 11.45 -5.90
CA PHE A 9 2.09 10.57 -4.73
C PHE A 9 0.64 10.14 -4.50
N LEU A 10 -0.33 11.06 -4.51
CA LEU A 10 -1.74 10.75 -4.29
C LEU A 10 -2.28 9.74 -5.31
N VAL A 11 -1.89 9.87 -6.58
CA VAL A 11 -2.27 8.91 -7.63
C VAL A 11 -1.68 7.53 -7.33
N VAL A 12 -0.37 7.47 -7.05
CA VAL A 12 0.33 6.21 -6.78
C VAL A 12 -0.19 5.53 -5.51
N ALA A 13 -0.29 6.28 -4.42
CA ALA A 13 -0.90 5.88 -3.16
C ALA A 13 -2.33 5.36 -3.36
N GLY A 14 -3.14 6.11 -4.12
CA GLY A 14 -4.51 5.78 -4.52
C GLY A 14 -4.62 4.39 -5.13
N VAL A 15 -3.83 4.16 -6.18
CA VAL A 15 -3.74 2.89 -6.89
C VAL A 15 -3.34 1.75 -5.95
N LEU A 16 -2.30 1.95 -5.15
CA LEU A 16 -1.78 0.93 -4.23
C LEU A 16 -2.76 0.57 -3.11
N ALA A 17 -3.46 1.57 -2.57
CA ALA A 17 -4.53 1.37 -1.60
C ALA A 17 -5.72 0.61 -2.23
N CYS A 18 -6.07 0.94 -3.48
CA CYS A 18 -7.10 0.27 -4.25
C CYS A 18 -6.69 -1.12 -4.77
N THR A 19 -5.46 -1.54 -4.53
CA THR A 19 -4.96 -2.84 -4.98
C THR A 19 -5.26 -3.94 -3.97
N PRO A 20 -6.06 -4.96 -4.34
CA PRO A 20 -6.34 -6.09 -3.48
C PRO A 20 -5.07 -6.82 -3.06
N GLY A 21 -5.02 -7.19 -1.79
CA GLY A 21 -3.94 -7.93 -1.16
C GLY A 21 -4.39 -8.44 0.21
N VAL A 22 -3.44 -8.72 1.09
CA VAL A 22 -3.73 -9.26 2.43
C VAL A 22 -4.59 -8.31 3.29
N ASP A 23 -4.37 -6.99 3.20
CA ASP A 23 -5.16 -6.01 3.95
C ASP A 23 -6.62 -5.95 3.49
N TRP A 24 -6.85 -6.08 2.18
CA TRP A 24 -8.21 -6.17 1.62
C TRP A 24 -8.90 -7.45 2.08
N ALA A 25 -8.19 -8.59 2.03
CA ALA A 25 -8.74 -9.86 2.51
C ALA A 25 -9.12 -9.77 3.99
N TYR A 26 -8.27 -9.14 4.81
CA TYR A 26 -8.54 -8.90 6.23
C TYR A 26 -9.75 -7.97 6.45
N SER A 27 -9.80 -6.85 5.73
CA SER A 27 -10.92 -5.90 5.79
C SER A 27 -12.25 -6.53 5.36
N ILE A 28 -12.24 -7.35 4.30
CA ILE A 28 -13.41 -8.10 3.83
C ILE A 28 -13.88 -9.10 4.88
N ALA A 29 -12.96 -9.89 5.44
CA ALA A 29 -13.27 -10.86 6.48
C ALA A 29 -13.88 -10.17 7.72
N ALA A 30 -13.34 -9.01 8.12
CA ALA A 30 -13.88 -8.22 9.21
C ALA A 30 -15.29 -7.70 8.90
N GLY A 31 -15.52 -7.16 7.71
CA GLY A 31 -16.84 -6.66 7.28
C GLY A 31 -17.92 -7.74 7.17
N LEU A 32 -17.54 -9.00 6.88
CA LEU A 32 -18.47 -10.13 6.80
C LEU A 32 -18.73 -10.81 8.14
N LYS A 33 -17.70 -10.97 8.99
CA LYS A 33 -17.78 -11.83 10.18
C LYS A 33 -18.02 -11.08 11.49
N GLN A 34 -17.61 -9.83 11.59
CA GLN A 34 -17.60 -9.10 12.85
C GLN A 34 -18.80 -8.16 13.00
N ARG A 35 -19.27 -7.98 14.24
CA ARG A 35 -20.27 -6.95 14.57
C ARG A 35 -19.78 -5.55 14.21
N SER A 36 -18.48 -5.29 14.35
CA SER A 36 -17.82 -4.05 13.97
C SER A 36 -16.50 -4.35 13.28
N PHE A 37 -16.30 -3.82 12.06
CA PHE A 37 -15.03 -3.90 11.33
C PHE A 37 -14.05 -2.78 11.74
N VAL A 38 -14.47 -1.83 12.57
CA VAL A 38 -13.68 -0.66 12.95
C VAL A 38 -12.34 -1.03 13.60
N PRO A 39 -12.28 -1.98 14.57
CA PRO A 39 -11.00 -2.38 15.15
C PRO A 39 -10.03 -2.97 14.13
N ALA A 40 -10.54 -3.73 13.15
CA ALA A 40 -9.74 -4.32 12.09
C ALA A 40 -9.11 -3.25 11.19
N VAL A 41 -9.92 -2.29 10.71
CA VAL A 41 -9.45 -1.19 9.86
C VAL A 41 -8.50 -0.27 10.63
N ALA A 42 -8.82 0.05 11.90
CA ALA A 42 -7.95 0.82 12.76
C ALA A 42 -6.60 0.12 12.98
N GLY A 43 -6.61 -1.21 13.14
CA GLY A 43 -5.40 -2.03 13.21
C GLY A 43 -4.55 -1.94 11.95
N LEU A 44 -5.17 -2.12 10.77
CA LEU A 44 -4.48 -1.97 9.48
C LEU A 44 -3.83 -0.58 9.35
N CYS A 45 -4.54 0.48 9.77
CA CYS A 45 -4.01 1.84 9.80
C CYS A 45 -2.84 1.97 10.78
N GLY A 46 -2.92 1.36 11.96
CA GLY A 46 -1.85 1.32 12.95
C GLY A 46 -0.55 0.70 12.40
N GLY A 47 -0.66 -0.35 11.58
CA GLY A 47 0.51 -0.91 10.87
C GLY A 47 1.16 0.10 9.91
N TYR A 48 0.38 0.93 9.21
CA TYR A 48 0.91 1.98 8.34
C TYR A 48 1.41 3.23 9.06
N VAL A 49 0.86 3.53 10.23
CA VAL A 49 1.44 4.52 11.14
C VAL A 49 2.83 4.05 11.58
N LEU A 50 3.02 2.77 11.90
CA LEU A 50 4.33 2.23 12.22
C LEU A 50 5.31 2.38 11.05
N HIS A 51 4.91 2.03 9.82
CA HIS A 51 5.72 2.27 8.63
C HIS A 51 6.08 3.76 8.44
N THR A 52 5.12 4.65 8.70
CA THR A 52 5.35 6.11 8.64
C THR A 52 6.39 6.55 9.66
N VAL A 53 6.29 6.08 10.91
CA VAL A 53 7.26 6.40 11.96
C VAL A 53 8.65 5.89 11.60
N LEU A 54 8.76 4.64 11.13
CA LEU A 54 10.03 4.06 10.69
C LEU A 54 10.65 4.84 9.54
N MET A 55 9.83 5.24 8.56
CA MET A 55 10.27 6.08 7.45
C MET A 55 10.78 7.45 7.94
N VAL A 56 10.00 8.14 8.78
CA VAL A 56 10.38 9.47 9.31
C VAL A 56 11.69 9.39 10.11
N ALA A 57 11.86 8.34 10.92
CA ALA A 57 13.06 8.15 11.73
C ALA A 57 14.29 7.74 10.90
N GLY A 58 14.10 6.90 9.88
CA GLY A 58 15.19 6.28 9.13
C GLY A 58 15.57 6.96 7.82
N LEU A 59 14.66 7.73 7.20
CA LEU A 59 14.87 8.21 5.84
C LEU A 59 16.04 9.20 5.74
N ALA A 60 16.17 10.14 6.68
CA ALA A 60 17.28 11.09 6.65
C ALA A 60 18.65 10.39 6.74
N ALA A 61 18.75 9.35 7.57
CA ALA A 61 19.96 8.53 7.67
C ALA A 61 20.19 7.71 6.39
N LEU A 62 19.13 7.19 5.76
CA LEU A 62 19.21 6.47 4.50
C LEU A 62 19.75 7.38 3.38
N LEU A 63 19.21 8.60 3.25
CA LEU A 63 19.62 9.59 2.26
C LEU A 63 21.07 10.06 2.46
N ALA A 64 21.51 10.19 3.72
CA ALA A 64 22.85 10.64 4.04
C ALA A 64 23.93 9.53 3.92
N GLY A 65 23.53 8.26 3.98
CA GLY A 65 24.46 7.13 4.13
C GLY A 65 25.02 6.58 2.82
N LEU A 66 24.28 6.61 1.71
CA LEU A 66 24.65 5.93 0.46
C LEU A 66 24.13 6.66 -0.79
N PRO A 67 25.02 7.26 -1.62
CA PRO A 67 24.66 7.80 -2.93
C PRO A 67 23.94 6.74 -3.78
N GLY A 68 22.81 7.12 -4.40
CA GLY A 68 22.02 6.23 -5.25
C GLY A 68 21.20 5.14 -4.53
N VAL A 69 21.15 5.10 -3.18
CA VAL A 69 20.32 4.13 -2.45
C VAL A 69 18.85 4.19 -2.86
N LEU A 70 18.33 5.39 -3.08
CA LEU A 70 16.96 5.61 -3.52
C LEU A 70 16.70 5.01 -4.91
N GLY A 71 17.66 5.10 -5.83
CA GLY A 71 17.51 4.55 -7.17
C GLY A 71 17.43 3.03 -7.14
N TRP A 72 18.32 2.38 -6.38
CA TRP A 72 18.27 0.93 -6.17
C TRP A 72 16.98 0.48 -5.50
N LEU A 73 16.52 1.22 -4.49
CA LEU A 73 15.25 0.96 -3.83
C LEU A 73 14.08 1.09 -4.80
N THR A 74 14.09 2.12 -5.64
CA THR A 74 13.07 2.35 -6.67
C THR A 74 13.04 1.21 -7.68
N VAL A 75 14.19 0.75 -8.17
CA VAL A 75 14.27 -0.43 -9.06
C VAL A 75 13.69 -1.66 -8.38
N ALA A 76 14.06 -1.93 -7.12
CA ALA A 76 13.55 -3.06 -6.36
C ALA A 76 12.02 -2.97 -6.13
N GLY A 77 11.52 -1.80 -5.72
CA GLY A 77 10.09 -1.54 -5.52
C GLY A 77 9.29 -1.67 -6.81
N SER A 78 9.84 -1.19 -7.93
CA SER A 78 9.22 -1.27 -9.26
C SER A 78 9.14 -2.72 -9.76
N ALA A 79 10.24 -3.48 -9.66
CA ALA A 79 10.27 -4.89 -10.01
C ALA A 79 9.26 -5.72 -9.19
N TYR A 80 9.12 -5.38 -7.90
CA TYR A 80 8.14 -6.03 -7.05
C TYR A 80 6.69 -5.65 -7.39
N LEU A 81 6.42 -4.38 -7.71
CA LEU A 81 5.10 -3.95 -8.21
C LEU A 81 4.72 -4.72 -9.48
N LEU A 82 5.67 -4.93 -10.39
CA LEU A 82 5.47 -5.76 -11.57
C LEU A 82 5.11 -7.21 -11.17
N TRP A 83 5.92 -7.83 -10.30
CA TRP A 83 5.67 -9.19 -9.83
C TRP A 83 4.30 -9.36 -9.18
N LEU A 84 3.91 -8.46 -8.28
CA LEU A 84 2.58 -8.45 -7.66
C LEU A 84 1.47 -8.18 -8.68
N GLY A 85 1.67 -7.25 -9.61
CA GLY A 85 0.72 -6.93 -10.66
C GLY A 85 0.44 -8.15 -11.54
N PHE A 86 1.48 -8.85 -11.98
CA PHE A 86 1.37 -10.11 -12.73
C PHE A 86 0.70 -11.22 -11.92
N GLY A 87 1.06 -11.41 -10.65
CA GLY A 87 0.41 -12.38 -9.77
C GLY A 87 -1.09 -12.10 -9.58
N THR A 88 -1.44 -10.83 -9.43
CA THR A 88 -2.82 -10.35 -9.30
C THR A 88 -3.61 -10.57 -10.60
N ILE A 89 -3.02 -10.22 -11.76
CA ILE A 89 -3.61 -10.49 -13.09
C ILE A 89 -3.74 -11.99 -13.37
N ARG A 90 -2.88 -12.85 -12.83
CA ARG A 90 -2.97 -14.30 -13.04
C ARG A 90 -4.06 -14.95 -12.19
N SER A 91 -4.26 -14.44 -10.97
CA SER A 91 -5.19 -15.01 -9.98
C SER A 91 -6.61 -14.42 -10.02
N TRP A 92 -6.85 -13.35 -10.81
CA TRP A 92 -8.13 -12.62 -10.82
C TRP A 92 -9.38 -13.48 -11.07
N ARG A 93 -9.28 -14.52 -11.91
CA ARG A 93 -10.43 -15.42 -12.23
C ARG A 93 -10.83 -16.28 -11.03
N GLY A 94 -9.86 -16.64 -10.19
CA GLY A 94 -10.03 -17.41 -8.97
C GLY A 94 -10.28 -16.54 -7.73
N ALA A 95 -10.38 -15.22 -7.89
CA ALA A 95 -10.72 -14.32 -6.78
C ALA A 95 -12.14 -14.63 -6.28
N THR A 96 -12.20 -15.45 -5.24
CA THR A 96 -13.42 -15.79 -4.50
C THR A 96 -13.18 -15.41 -3.04
N PHE A 97 -14.04 -14.57 -2.49
CA PHE A 97 -14.06 -14.30 -1.06
C PHE A 97 -14.84 -15.44 -0.37
N SER A 98 -14.25 -16.63 -0.29
CA SER A 98 -14.87 -17.77 0.37
C SER A 98 -14.66 -17.64 1.88
N THR A 99 -15.76 -17.50 2.62
CA THR A 99 -15.76 -17.55 4.08
C THR A 99 -15.82 -19.01 4.51
N SER A 100 -14.72 -19.55 5.04
CA SER A 100 -14.85 -20.74 5.90
C SER A 100 -15.61 -20.30 7.16
N GLU A 101 -16.77 -20.93 7.39
CA GLU A 101 -17.60 -20.78 8.58
C GLU A 101 -16.80 -21.26 9.80
N ALA A 102 -16.25 -20.32 10.57
CA ALA A 102 -15.68 -20.60 11.88
C ALA A 102 -16.57 -19.90 12.93
N PRO A 103 -16.81 -20.52 14.10
CA PRO A 103 -17.79 -20.04 15.07
C PRO A 103 -17.54 -18.61 15.52
N GLN A 104 -18.62 -17.83 15.66
CA GLN A 104 -18.65 -16.50 16.26
C GLN A 104 -18.32 -16.59 17.76
N ALA A 105 -17.05 -16.76 18.12
CA ALA A 105 -16.60 -16.36 19.44
C ALA A 105 -16.62 -14.82 19.50
N GLU A 106 -17.04 -14.23 20.63
CA GLU A 106 -16.96 -12.79 20.85
C GLU A 106 -15.52 -12.31 20.59
N SER A 107 -15.32 -11.71 19.42
CA SER A 107 -13.98 -11.32 19.00
C SER A 107 -13.55 -10.13 19.85
N ASN A 108 -12.58 -10.35 20.74
CA ASN A 108 -11.92 -9.27 21.47
C ASN A 108 -11.48 -8.19 20.48
N GLN A 109 -12.05 -6.98 20.59
CA GLN A 109 -11.79 -5.86 19.69
C GLN A 109 -10.30 -5.50 19.67
N PHE A 110 -9.63 -5.57 20.82
CA PHE A 110 -8.20 -5.32 20.92
C PHE A 110 -7.37 -6.38 20.20
N ARG A 111 -7.76 -7.66 20.29
CA ARG A 111 -7.09 -8.74 19.53
C ARG A 111 -7.26 -8.56 18.02
N THR A 112 -8.44 -8.11 17.58
CA THR A 112 -8.70 -7.77 16.18
C THR A 112 -7.83 -6.60 15.73
N PHE A 113 -7.74 -5.54 16.53
CA PHE A 113 -6.85 -4.42 16.26
C PHE A 113 -5.39 -4.88 16.09
N LEU A 114 -4.86 -5.67 17.05
CA LEU A 114 -3.48 -6.18 16.98
C LEU A 114 -3.24 -7.06 15.75
N GLN A 115 -4.21 -7.89 15.35
CA GLN A 115 -4.13 -8.66 14.12
C GLN A 115 -4.07 -7.76 12.88
N GLY A 116 -4.86 -6.69 12.83
CA GLY A 116 -4.78 -5.68 11.77
C GLY A 116 -3.40 -5.00 11.72
N VAL A 117 -2.86 -4.61 12.89
CA VAL A 117 -1.51 -4.02 12.99
C VAL A 117 -0.46 -4.98 12.43
N GLY A 118 -0.50 -6.25 12.82
CA GLY A 118 0.41 -7.27 12.31
C GLY A 118 0.24 -7.52 10.81
N THR A 119 -1.00 -7.51 10.31
CA THR A 119 -1.31 -7.75 8.89
C THR A 119 -0.67 -6.68 8.00
N SER A 120 -0.96 -5.40 8.25
CA SER A 120 -0.37 -4.31 7.45
C SER A 120 1.11 -4.08 7.78
N GLY A 121 1.52 -4.27 9.04
CA GLY A 121 2.89 -4.04 9.50
C GLY A 121 3.89 -4.98 8.83
N ILE A 122 3.51 -6.24 8.62
CA ILE A 122 4.36 -7.26 7.96
C ILE A 122 4.04 -7.36 6.46
N ASN A 123 3.08 -6.57 5.94
CA ASN A 123 2.70 -6.60 4.54
C ASN A 123 3.88 -6.13 3.65
N PRO A 124 4.46 -7.01 2.81
CA PRO A 124 5.59 -6.65 1.95
C PRO A 124 5.23 -5.56 0.94
N LYS A 125 3.97 -5.47 0.49
CA LYS A 125 3.47 -4.37 -0.36
C LYS A 125 3.60 -3.02 0.37
N GLY A 126 3.19 -2.99 1.64
CA GLY A 126 3.27 -1.80 2.48
C GLY A 126 4.70 -1.39 2.75
N LEU A 127 5.53 -2.34 3.17
CA LEU A 127 6.93 -2.11 3.47
C LEU A 127 7.69 -1.59 2.25
N LEU A 128 7.49 -2.19 1.08
CA LEU A 128 8.14 -1.75 -0.16
C LEU A 128 7.61 -0.40 -0.64
N PHE A 129 6.32 -0.10 -0.47
CA PHE A 129 5.82 1.24 -0.77
C PHE A 129 6.54 2.31 0.07
N PHE A 130 6.58 2.13 1.40
CA PHE A 130 7.22 3.09 2.31
C PHE A 130 8.73 3.20 2.14
N VAL A 131 9.39 2.09 1.82
CA VAL A 131 10.84 2.04 1.67
C VAL A 131 11.25 2.54 0.28
N ALA A 132 10.64 2.07 -0.81
CA ALA A 132 11.08 2.36 -2.16
C ALA A 132 10.37 3.53 -2.85
N LEU A 133 9.07 3.73 -2.58
CA LEU A 133 8.24 4.63 -3.37
C LEU A 133 8.05 5.98 -2.68
N VAL A 134 7.68 6.00 -1.41
CA VAL A 134 7.42 7.27 -0.69
C VAL A 134 8.63 8.23 -0.74
N PRO A 135 9.90 7.78 -0.60
CA PRO A 135 11.05 8.67 -0.70
C PRO A 135 11.19 9.43 -2.03
N GLN A 136 10.69 8.88 -3.14
CA GLN A 136 10.76 9.53 -4.45
C GLN A 136 9.88 10.79 -4.54
N PHE A 137 8.93 10.93 -3.61
CA PHE A 137 8.05 12.10 -3.53
C PHE A 137 8.54 13.15 -2.53
N VAL A 138 9.72 12.94 -1.95
CA VAL A 138 10.37 13.87 -1.03
C VAL A 138 11.44 14.65 -1.77
N SER A 139 11.43 15.98 -1.64
CA SER A 139 12.46 16.85 -2.22
C SER A 139 13.34 17.43 -1.10
N PRO A 140 14.66 17.12 -1.06
CA PRO A 140 15.58 17.69 -0.07
C PRO A 140 15.71 19.22 -0.15
N GLU A 141 15.47 19.78 -1.34
CA GLU A 141 15.60 21.22 -1.64
C GLU A 141 14.31 22.01 -1.34
N ALA A 142 13.21 21.32 -1.02
CA ALA A 142 11.95 21.99 -0.71
C ALA A 142 12.00 22.71 0.64
N SER A 143 11.14 23.72 0.80
CA SER A 143 11.04 24.54 2.02
C SER A 143 10.64 23.76 3.28
N LEU A 144 10.07 22.56 3.15
CA LEU A 144 9.72 21.72 4.29
C LEU A 144 10.84 20.71 4.58
N PRO A 145 11.22 20.48 5.85
CA PRO A 145 12.20 19.45 6.19
C PRO A 145 11.77 18.05 5.74
N VAL A 146 12.74 17.21 5.35
CA VAL A 146 12.52 15.81 4.92
C VAL A 146 11.64 15.00 5.89
N PRO A 147 11.83 15.04 7.22
CA PRO A 147 10.97 14.33 8.17
C PRO A 147 9.51 14.79 8.10
N VAL A 148 9.27 16.09 7.91
CA VAL A 148 7.92 16.67 7.82
C VAL A 148 7.24 16.25 6.54
N GLN A 149 7.94 16.29 5.40
CA GLN A 149 7.40 15.77 4.12
C GLN A 149 7.05 14.28 4.23
N SER A 150 7.94 13.49 4.82
CA SER A 150 7.75 12.04 5.01
C SER A 150 6.54 11.73 5.89
N ALA A 151 6.37 12.47 6.99
CA ALA A 151 5.21 12.35 7.86
C ALA A 151 3.90 12.72 7.14
N LEU A 152 3.91 13.81 6.36
CA LEU A 152 2.75 14.23 5.58
C LEU A 152 2.34 13.17 4.55
N LEU A 153 3.30 12.63 3.79
CA LEU A 153 3.04 11.58 2.80
C LEU A 153 2.52 10.30 3.48
N GLY A 154 3.20 9.83 4.53
CA GLY A 154 2.79 8.62 5.26
C GLY A 154 1.41 8.73 5.90
N LEU A 155 1.11 9.85 6.58
CA LEU A 155 -0.21 10.08 7.17
C LEU A 155 -1.30 10.26 6.10
N THR A 156 -0.98 10.87 4.97
CA THR A 156 -1.91 10.94 3.82
C THR A 156 -2.25 9.54 3.32
N PHE A 157 -1.26 8.64 3.22
CA PHE A 157 -1.52 7.25 2.86
C PHE A 157 -2.36 6.53 3.91
N VAL A 158 -2.11 6.74 5.20
CA VAL A 158 -2.92 6.19 6.30
C VAL A 158 -4.39 6.62 6.18
N LEU A 159 -4.66 7.90 5.90
CA LEU A 159 -6.02 8.40 5.68
C LEU A 159 -6.68 7.77 4.46
N LEU A 160 -5.93 7.66 3.36
CA LEU A 160 -6.40 7.06 2.12
C LEU A 160 -6.79 5.58 2.33
N VAL A 161 -5.92 4.78 2.96
CA VAL A 161 -6.25 3.37 3.24
C VAL A 161 -7.36 3.24 4.27
N ALA A 162 -7.49 4.15 5.24
CA ALA A 162 -8.62 4.16 6.15
C ALA A 162 -9.95 4.29 5.39
N VAL A 163 -10.02 5.20 4.41
CA VAL A 163 -11.19 5.37 3.54
C VAL A 163 -11.41 4.13 2.69
N VAL A 164 -10.40 3.69 1.93
CA VAL A 164 -10.52 2.55 1.01
C VAL A 164 -10.89 1.27 1.75
N TYR A 165 -10.22 0.97 2.86
CA TYR A 165 -10.45 -0.27 3.61
C TYR A 165 -11.79 -0.23 4.35
N THR A 166 -12.26 0.93 4.80
CA THR A 166 -13.63 1.10 5.31
C THR A 166 -14.65 0.85 4.21
N CYS A 167 -14.46 1.42 3.02
CA CYS A 167 -15.33 1.17 1.88
C CYS A 167 -15.36 -0.33 1.52
N VAL A 168 -14.20 -0.99 1.51
CA VAL A 168 -14.09 -2.44 1.26
C VAL A 168 -14.86 -3.27 2.30
N ALA A 169 -14.74 -2.96 3.59
CA ALA A 169 -15.49 -3.65 4.65
C ALA A 169 -17.00 -3.40 4.58
N LEU A 170 -17.42 -2.17 4.25
CA LEU A 170 -18.84 -1.84 4.09
C LEU A 170 -19.45 -2.51 2.85
N LEU A 171 -18.71 -2.49 1.74
CA LEU A 171 -19.13 -3.13 0.49
C LEU A 171 -19.08 -4.65 0.62
N SER A 172 -18.17 -5.25 1.40
CA SER A 172 -18.21 -6.70 1.64
C SER A 172 -19.51 -7.09 2.33
N ARG A 173 -19.88 -6.35 3.37
CA ARG A 173 -21.14 -6.54 4.10
C ARG A 173 -22.37 -6.40 3.21
N LYS A 174 -22.36 -5.45 2.26
CA LYS A 174 -23.51 -5.17 1.36
C LYS A 174 -23.55 -6.00 0.05
N LEU A 175 -22.40 -6.31 -0.54
CA LEU A 175 -22.28 -6.79 -1.93
C LEU A 175 -21.74 -8.22 -2.05
N LEU A 176 -20.93 -8.69 -1.09
CA LEU A 176 -20.27 -10.00 -1.21
C LEU A 176 -21.14 -11.18 -0.76
N HIS A 177 -22.31 -10.92 -0.19
CA HIS A 177 -23.37 -11.94 -0.11
C HIS A 177 -24.00 -12.24 -1.48
N SER A 178 -23.72 -11.48 -2.56
CA SER A 178 -24.50 -11.63 -3.81
C SER A 178 -23.76 -11.54 -5.16
N ARG A 179 -22.49 -11.08 -5.29
CA ARG A 179 -21.86 -10.93 -6.64
C ARG A 179 -20.32 -11.15 -6.71
N PRO A 180 -19.84 -12.40 -6.88
CA PRO A 180 -18.41 -12.70 -7.07
C PRO A 180 -17.77 -12.04 -8.31
N GLY A 181 -18.55 -11.59 -9.31
CA GLY A 181 -18.02 -10.88 -10.48
C GLY A 181 -17.42 -9.50 -10.20
N ALA A 182 -17.88 -8.81 -9.15
CA ALA A 182 -17.33 -7.50 -8.77
C ALA A 182 -15.90 -7.64 -8.21
N ALA A 183 -15.69 -8.66 -7.37
CA ALA A 183 -14.37 -9.03 -6.83
C ALA A 183 -13.33 -9.23 -7.94
N ARG A 184 -13.67 -10.05 -8.93
CA ARG A 184 -12.80 -10.39 -10.05
C ARG A 184 -12.39 -9.15 -10.87
N ARG A 185 -13.33 -8.24 -11.15
CA ARG A 185 -13.07 -7.02 -11.92
C ARG A 185 -12.13 -6.07 -11.20
N VAL A 186 -12.32 -5.87 -9.90
CA VAL A 186 -11.43 -5.01 -9.09
C VAL A 186 -10.03 -5.64 -9.02
N THR A 187 -9.92 -6.94 -8.76
CA THR A 187 -8.63 -7.64 -8.76
C THR A 187 -7.89 -7.50 -10.09
N LEU A 188 -8.57 -7.70 -11.22
CA LEU A 188 -7.95 -7.54 -12.54
C LEU A 188 -7.49 -6.09 -12.79
N ALA A 189 -8.35 -5.11 -12.55
CA ALA A 189 -8.04 -3.70 -12.77
C ALA A 189 -6.82 -3.27 -11.95
N SER A 190 -6.77 -3.63 -10.67
CA SER A 190 -5.65 -3.28 -9.82
C SER A 190 -4.34 -3.94 -10.27
N GLY A 191 -4.37 -5.21 -10.66
CA GLY A 191 -3.20 -5.88 -11.21
C GLY A 191 -2.64 -5.19 -12.47
N ILE A 192 -3.51 -4.73 -13.37
CA ILE A 192 -3.10 -3.96 -14.57
C ILE A 192 -2.42 -2.64 -14.18
N ILE A 193 -3.01 -1.90 -13.25
CA ILE A 193 -2.47 -0.59 -12.86
C ILE A 193 -1.12 -0.75 -12.14
N MET A 194 -0.95 -1.79 -11.30
CA MET A 194 0.34 -2.09 -10.69
C MET A 194 1.43 -2.37 -11.71
N VAL A 195 1.11 -3.15 -12.76
CA VAL A 195 2.07 -3.42 -13.84
C VAL A 195 2.43 -2.10 -14.54
N ALA A 196 1.44 -1.30 -14.91
CA ALA A 196 1.67 -0.02 -15.56
C ALA A 196 2.57 0.91 -14.72
N LEU A 197 2.27 1.06 -13.44
CA LEU A 197 3.05 1.89 -12.52
C LEU A 197 4.47 1.35 -12.33
N GLY A 198 4.62 0.05 -12.10
CA GLY A 198 5.93 -0.60 -11.97
C GLY A 198 6.78 -0.43 -13.23
N SER A 199 6.17 -0.51 -14.42
CA SER A 199 6.86 -0.27 -15.69
C SER A 199 7.33 1.18 -15.84
N VAL A 200 6.48 2.16 -15.50
CA VAL A 200 6.85 3.58 -15.58
C VAL A 200 8.01 3.89 -14.65
N LEU A 201 7.89 3.53 -13.37
CA LEU A 201 8.94 3.79 -12.38
C LEU A 201 10.26 3.08 -12.74
N LEU A 202 10.19 1.83 -13.22
CA LEU A 202 11.38 1.12 -13.67
C LEU A 202 12.02 1.80 -14.89
N SER A 203 11.22 2.28 -15.83
CA SER A 203 11.72 2.98 -17.01
C SER A 203 12.41 4.31 -16.67
N GLU A 204 11.85 5.09 -15.74
CA GLU A 204 12.47 6.33 -15.26
C GLU A 204 13.83 6.09 -14.59
N GLN A 205 14.03 4.91 -14.00
CA GLN A 205 15.32 4.55 -13.41
C GLN A 205 16.31 3.99 -14.45
N LEU A 206 15.85 3.17 -15.38
CA LEU A 206 16.74 2.49 -16.32
C LEU A 206 17.19 3.39 -17.49
N ILE A 207 16.37 4.35 -17.93
CA ILE A 207 16.70 5.25 -19.05
C ILE A 207 17.94 6.13 -18.74
N PRO A 208 18.04 6.81 -17.59
CA PRO A 208 19.23 7.58 -17.24
C PRO A 208 20.49 6.70 -17.10
N LEU A 209 20.36 5.52 -16.47
CA LEU A 209 21.47 4.58 -16.33
C LEU A 209 21.98 4.09 -17.69
N ALA A 210 21.07 3.78 -18.62
CA ALA A 210 21.43 3.36 -19.98
C ALA A 210 22.07 4.50 -20.80
N ALA A 211 21.76 5.75 -20.48
CA ALA A 211 22.39 6.95 -21.04
C ALA A 211 23.74 7.30 -20.38
N GLY A 212 24.22 6.50 -19.43
CA GLY A 212 25.48 6.75 -18.70
C GLY A 212 25.36 7.78 -17.57
N ILE A 213 24.14 8.20 -17.21
CA ILE A 213 23.87 9.10 -16.09
C ILE A 213 23.72 8.26 -14.83
N THR A 214 24.72 8.30 -13.96
CA THR A 214 24.69 7.58 -12.68
C THR A 214 23.90 8.35 -11.63
N TRP A 215 23.24 7.63 -10.72
CA TRP A 215 22.64 8.19 -9.52
C TRP A 215 23.71 8.94 -8.71
N GLN A 216 23.69 10.28 -8.72
CA GLN A 216 24.53 11.12 -7.87
C GLN A 216 23.93 11.24 -6.47
#